data_AF-A0A497JED9-F1
#
_entry.id   AF-A0A497JED9-F1
#
_cell.length_a   1.000
_cell.length_b   1.000
_cell.length_c   1.000
_cell.angle_alpha   90.00
_cell.angle_beta   90.00
_cell.angle_gamma   90.00
#
_symmetry.space_group_name_H-M   'P 1'
#
loop_
_entity.id
_entity.type
_entity.pdbx_description
1 polymer ?
#
loop_
_entity_poly.entity_id
_entity_poly.type
_entity_poly.pdbx_seq_one_letter_code
_entity_poly.pdbx_strand_id
1 'polypeptide(L)'
;MHVKYGLALIVALLIFPASHATTCEEMIKEIRTITSPAFDEYATINDVKQDLLIILYTTPKDTCTSLIPFANATKEFLIEFDKAYGYYLKDDEKSIEIAKELKNKLDVIKAQAPDRIESQDLISSASQALEEFLTNAGEEYLKKAENTSATREKIRFMNLSYLSYLIAGKNLESSKIEVKLSIIEQEYKKDMKNANSFFFSGKEKYDEALKLIPLNIHYKIKAYVLTLSALRDFEKALTIYRYHHEEEKISQTEECISKAEKT
;
A
#
# COMPACT_ATOMS: atom_id res chain seq x y z
N MET A 1 21.04 -39.03 6.59
CA MET A 1 20.64 -38.47 7.91
C MET A 1 20.90 -36.97 7.92
N HIS A 2 19.92 -36.19 7.45
CA HIS A 2 19.96 -34.73 7.44
C HIS A 2 19.04 -34.22 8.55
N VAL A 3 19.63 -33.93 9.72
CA VAL A 3 18.95 -33.19 10.80
C VAL A 3 19.89 -32.08 11.23
N LYS A 4 20.06 -31.05 10.37
CA LYS A 4 20.79 -29.82 10.72
C LYS A 4 20.15 -28.53 10.20
N TYR A 5 18.97 -28.60 9.58
CA TYR A 5 18.25 -27.42 9.08
C TYR A 5 17.00 -27.06 9.89
N GLY A 6 16.70 -27.78 10.97
CA GLY A 6 15.52 -27.52 11.82
C GLY A 6 15.69 -26.44 12.88
N LEU A 7 16.93 -25.98 13.16
CA LEU A 7 17.17 -25.00 14.24
C LEU A 7 17.40 -23.57 13.74
N ALA A 8 17.69 -23.37 12.45
CA ALA A 8 17.91 -22.05 11.88
C ALA A 8 16.60 -21.29 11.56
N LEU A 9 15.46 -22.00 11.50
CA LEU A 9 14.16 -21.40 11.22
C LEU A 9 13.40 -20.92 12.48
N ILE A 10 13.84 -21.33 13.68
CA ILE A 10 13.21 -20.92 14.96
C ILE A 10 13.90 -19.68 15.56
N VAL A 11 15.12 -19.36 15.12
CA VAL A 11 15.88 -18.21 15.67
C VAL A 11 15.64 -16.90 14.90
N ALA A 12 15.13 -16.95 13.67
CA ALA A 12 14.84 -15.75 12.87
C ALA A 12 13.49 -15.07 13.21
N LEU A 13 12.66 -15.69 14.07
CA LEU A 13 11.39 -15.12 14.56
C LEU A 13 11.53 -14.38 15.90
N LEU A 14 12.74 -14.20 16.42
CA LEU A 14 13.02 -13.60 17.73
C LEU A 14 14.00 -12.41 17.67
N ILE A 15 13.86 -11.54 16.66
CA ILE A 15 14.56 -10.25 16.62
C ILE A 15 13.56 -9.10 16.51
N PHE A 16 12.62 -9.07 17.45
CA PHE A 16 12.44 -7.87 18.25
C PHE A 16 12.68 -8.32 19.69
N PRO A 17 13.56 -7.67 20.48
CA PRO A 17 13.50 -7.88 21.91
C PRO A 17 12.14 -7.32 22.33
N ALA A 18 11.17 -8.20 22.54
CA ALA A 18 10.03 -7.86 23.36
C ALA A 18 10.62 -7.60 24.75
N SER A 19 11.00 -6.35 25.02
CA SER A 19 11.30 -5.89 26.36
C SER A 19 9.99 -6.01 27.13
N HIS A 20 9.80 -7.16 27.76
CA HIS A 20 8.73 -7.35 28.71
C HIS A 20 9.23 -6.66 29.97
N ALA A 21 9.04 -5.34 30.06
CA ALA A 21 9.29 -4.62 31.29
C ALA A 21 8.62 -5.40 32.42
N THR A 22 9.43 -5.86 33.37
CA THR A 22 8.97 -6.75 34.45
C THR A 22 8.48 -5.94 35.64
N THR A 23 8.79 -4.64 35.65
CA THR A 23 8.41 -3.70 36.68
C THR A 23 7.76 -2.44 36.09
N CYS A 24 6.96 -1.77 36.91
CA CYS A 24 6.35 -0.49 36.60
C CYS A 24 7.39 0.60 36.26
N GLU A 25 8.52 0.62 36.97
CA GLU A 25 9.58 1.62 36.76
C GLU A 25 10.30 1.42 35.42
N GLU A 26 10.56 0.17 35.03
CA GLU A 26 11.08 -0.17 33.70
C GLU A 26 10.09 0.25 32.60
N MET A 27 8.81 -0.05 32.78
CA MET A 27 7.76 0.30 31.82
C MET A 27 7.66 1.81 31.59
N ILE A 28 7.63 2.59 32.68
CA ILE A 28 7.64 4.06 32.63
C ILE A 28 8.85 4.56 31.86
N LYS A 29 10.03 4.02 32.13
CA LYS A 29 11.28 4.41 31.46
C LYS A 29 11.19 4.11 29.95
N GLU A 30 10.74 2.92 29.57
CA GLU A 30 10.56 2.53 28.18
C GLU A 30 9.59 3.47 27.45
N ILE A 31 8.38 3.68 27.98
CA ILE A 31 7.37 4.54 27.36
C ILE A 31 7.88 5.98 27.21
N ARG A 32 8.54 6.51 28.24
CA ARG A 32 9.07 7.88 28.23
C ARG A 32 10.04 8.10 27.07
N THR A 33 10.87 7.08 26.78
CA THR A 33 11.88 7.14 25.72
C THR A 33 11.32 7.00 24.30
N ILE A 34 10.03 6.67 24.14
CA ILE A 34 9.41 6.61 22.81
C ILE A 34 9.33 8.02 22.24
N THR A 35 10.03 8.25 21.15
CA THR A 35 9.95 9.49 20.36
C THR A 35 9.60 9.10 18.93
N SER A 36 8.62 9.77 18.34
CA SER A 36 8.11 9.45 17.02
C SER A 36 7.79 10.75 16.28
N PRO A 37 8.19 10.90 15.01
CA PRO A 37 7.72 12.00 14.16
C PRO A 37 6.20 12.05 14.01
N ALA A 38 5.52 10.91 14.16
CA ALA A 38 4.06 10.86 14.13
C ALA A 38 3.42 11.63 15.30
N PHE A 39 4.15 11.82 16.41
CA PHE A 39 3.66 12.57 17.57
C PHE A 39 3.58 14.08 17.31
N ASP A 40 4.42 14.59 16.41
CA ASP A 40 4.40 15.99 16.01
C ASP A 40 3.24 16.28 15.05
N GLU A 41 2.96 15.34 14.14
CA GLU A 41 1.88 15.46 13.15
C GLU A 41 0.50 15.15 13.76
N TYR A 42 0.42 14.16 14.66
CA TYR A 42 -0.81 13.71 15.30
C TYR A 42 -0.71 13.91 16.81
N ALA A 43 -1.03 15.09 17.30
CA ALA A 43 -0.96 15.41 18.74
C ALA A 43 -1.72 14.39 19.61
N THR A 44 -2.85 13.89 19.13
CA THR A 44 -3.69 12.89 19.80
C THR A 44 -2.94 11.60 20.14
N ILE A 45 -1.96 11.16 19.32
CA ILE A 45 -1.16 9.96 19.65
C ILE A 45 -0.10 10.25 20.74
N ASN A 46 0.37 11.50 20.84
CA ASN A 46 1.21 11.92 21.95
C ASN A 46 0.40 11.96 23.25
N ASP A 47 -0.87 12.37 23.20
CA ASP A 47 -1.76 12.36 24.37
C ASP A 47 -1.93 10.93 24.91
N VAL A 48 -2.12 9.92 24.05
CA VAL A 48 -2.14 8.50 24.44
C VAL A 48 -0.89 8.10 25.23
N LYS A 49 0.28 8.55 24.78
CA LYS A 49 1.55 8.33 25.49
C LYS A 49 1.56 9.03 26.85
N GLN A 50 1.10 10.29 26.92
CA GLN A 50 1.09 11.05 28.18
C GLN A 50 0.10 10.45 29.18
N ASP A 51 -1.10 10.07 28.74
CA ASP A 51 -2.14 9.45 29.56
C ASP A 51 -1.65 8.12 30.13
N LEU A 52 -0.96 7.30 29.32
CA LEU A 52 -0.36 6.07 29.81
C LEU A 52 0.66 6.33 30.92
N LEU A 53 1.52 7.34 30.74
CA LEU A 53 2.49 7.73 31.77
C LEU A 53 1.79 8.23 33.03
N ILE A 54 0.73 9.04 32.92
CA ILE A 54 -0.07 9.52 34.06
C ILE A 54 -0.67 8.33 34.82
N ILE A 55 -1.29 7.37 34.13
CA ILE A 55 -1.87 6.16 34.74
C ILE A 55 -0.80 5.38 35.52
N LEU A 56 0.39 5.22 34.95
CA LEU A 56 1.50 4.48 35.58
C LEU A 56 2.09 5.24 36.79
N TYR A 57 2.25 6.56 36.70
CA TYR A 57 2.80 7.38 37.80
C TYR A 57 1.85 7.55 38.99
N THR A 58 0.54 7.57 38.72
CA THR A 58 -0.49 7.78 39.76
C THR A 58 -0.93 6.48 40.42
N THR A 59 -0.58 5.32 39.86
CA THR A 59 -0.93 4.02 40.45
C THR A 59 0.04 3.64 41.57
N PRO A 60 -0.44 3.22 42.75
CA PRO A 60 0.40 2.75 43.85
C PRO A 60 1.35 1.61 43.42
N LYS A 61 2.61 1.65 43.92
CA LYS A 61 3.67 0.71 43.49
C LYS A 61 3.32 -0.77 43.67
N ASP A 62 2.59 -1.09 44.73
CA ASP A 62 2.12 -2.43 45.08
C ASP A 62 1.04 -2.97 44.13
N THR A 63 0.35 -2.09 43.38
CA THR A 63 -0.68 -2.47 42.41
C THR A 63 -0.27 -2.24 40.96
N CYS A 64 0.79 -1.48 40.67
CA CYS A 64 1.18 -1.16 39.29
C CYS A 64 1.55 -2.38 38.43
N THR A 65 2.01 -3.49 39.03
CA THR A 65 2.33 -4.72 38.28
C THR A 65 1.13 -5.26 37.49
N SER A 66 -0.10 -5.04 37.96
CA SER A 66 -1.32 -5.45 37.24
C SER A 66 -1.59 -4.63 35.97
N LEU A 67 -0.97 -3.45 35.83
CA LEU A 67 -1.10 -2.57 34.67
C LEU A 67 -0.09 -2.87 33.56
N ILE A 68 0.92 -3.72 33.82
CA ILE A 68 1.97 -4.04 32.85
C ILE A 68 1.41 -4.60 31.53
N PRO A 69 0.40 -5.50 31.50
CA PRO A 69 -0.20 -5.96 30.25
C PRO A 69 -0.76 -4.79 29.43
N PHE A 70 -1.64 -3.99 30.04
CA PHE A 70 -2.25 -2.80 29.41
C PHE A 70 -1.21 -1.82 28.88
N ALA A 71 -0.17 -1.55 29.68
CA ALA A 71 0.91 -0.65 29.30
C ALA A 71 1.74 -1.22 28.14
N ASN A 72 2.02 -2.52 28.11
CA ASN A 72 2.69 -3.17 26.98
C ASN A 72 1.84 -3.11 25.71
N ALA A 73 0.55 -3.41 25.78
CA ALA A 73 -0.34 -3.33 24.62
C ALA A 73 -0.39 -1.91 24.05
N THR A 74 -0.45 -0.89 24.92
CA THR A 74 -0.45 0.52 24.51
C THR A 74 0.92 0.92 23.95
N LYS A 75 2.02 0.49 24.56
CA LYS A 75 3.39 0.70 24.06
C LYS A 75 3.56 0.15 22.65
N GLU A 76 3.11 -1.08 22.41
CA GLU A 76 3.15 -1.70 21.09
C GLU A 76 2.31 -0.95 20.07
N PHE A 77 1.12 -0.48 20.46
CA PHE A 77 0.29 0.35 19.60
C PHE A 77 1.01 1.65 19.19
N LEU A 78 1.65 2.36 20.12
CA LEU A 78 2.44 3.56 19.82
C LEU A 78 3.59 3.29 18.84
N ILE A 79 4.31 2.18 19.02
CA ILE A 79 5.42 1.80 18.13
C ILE A 79 4.92 1.42 16.73
N GLU A 80 3.84 0.65 16.63
CA GLU A 80 3.28 0.27 15.34
C GLU A 80 2.62 1.45 14.62
N PHE A 81 2.06 2.42 15.36
CA PHE A 81 1.55 3.66 14.78
C PHE A 81 2.67 4.46 14.11
N ASP A 82 3.82 4.63 14.78
CA ASP A 82 5.00 5.27 14.20
C ASP A 82 5.49 4.54 12.94
N LYS A 83 5.50 3.20 12.95
CA LYS A 83 5.85 2.41 11.77
C LYS A 83 4.88 2.65 10.62
N ALA A 84 3.56 2.63 10.87
CA ALA A 84 2.55 2.91 9.86
C ALA A 84 2.77 4.30 9.24
N TYR A 85 3.01 5.31 10.07
CA TYR A 85 3.33 6.66 9.61
C TYR A 85 4.61 6.72 8.78
N GLY A 86 5.67 6.03 9.20
CA GLY A 86 6.93 5.96 8.45
C GLY A 86 6.81 5.31 7.06
N TYR A 87 5.91 4.33 6.89
CA TYR A 87 5.57 3.76 5.58
C TYR A 87 4.67 4.70 4.76
N TYR A 88 3.74 5.41 5.41
CA TYR A 88 2.87 6.39 4.77
C TYR A 88 3.67 7.50 4.10
N LEU A 89 4.71 8.03 4.77
CA LEU A 89 5.60 9.04 4.19
C LEU A 89 6.33 8.59 2.91
N LYS A 90 6.36 7.28 2.63
CA LYS A 90 7.00 6.67 1.45
C LYS A 90 6.01 6.19 0.40
N ASP A 91 4.71 6.45 0.59
CA ASP A 91 3.63 5.92 -0.28
C ASP A 91 3.63 4.38 -0.39
N ASP A 92 4.06 3.70 0.69
CA ASP A 92 4.14 2.24 0.76
C ASP A 92 2.82 1.65 1.29
N GLU A 93 2.30 0.64 0.60
CA GLU A 93 1.04 -0.03 0.93
C GLU A 93 1.04 -0.67 2.33
N LYS A 94 2.22 -1.00 2.85
CA LYS A 94 2.39 -1.50 4.22
C LYS A 94 1.85 -0.56 5.29
N SER A 95 1.76 0.75 5.02
CA SER A 95 1.17 1.69 5.98
C SER A 95 -0.27 1.32 6.32
N ILE A 96 -1.04 0.90 5.31
CA ILE A 96 -2.44 0.53 5.44
C ILE A 96 -2.59 -0.86 6.06
N GLU A 97 -1.69 -1.79 5.74
CA GLU A 97 -1.65 -3.11 6.38
C GLU A 97 -1.43 -3.00 7.89
N ILE A 98 -0.42 -2.23 8.30
CA ILE A 98 -0.11 -2.00 9.72
C ILE A 98 -1.26 -1.23 10.40
N ALA A 99 -1.84 -0.23 9.73
CA ALA A 99 -2.97 0.52 10.29
C ALA A 99 -4.23 -0.34 10.50
N LYS A 100 -4.44 -1.36 9.66
CA LYS A 100 -5.48 -2.37 9.89
C LYS A 100 -5.19 -3.22 11.13
N GLU A 101 -3.94 -3.60 11.35
CA GLU A 101 -3.53 -4.35 12.55
C GLU A 101 -3.63 -3.51 13.83
N LEU A 102 -3.40 -2.19 13.74
CA LEU A 102 -3.56 -1.27 14.86
C LEU A 102 -4.99 -1.29 15.44
N LYS A 103 -6.03 -1.52 14.61
CA LYS A 103 -7.39 -1.74 15.12
C LYS A 103 -7.50 -2.95 16.03
N ASN A 104 -6.88 -4.08 15.66
CA ASN A 104 -6.86 -5.27 16.51
C ASN A 104 -6.11 -4.99 17.82
N LYS A 105 -5.03 -4.21 17.76
CA LYS A 105 -4.30 -3.79 18.96
C LYS A 105 -5.13 -2.88 19.87
N LEU A 106 -5.98 -2.00 19.35
CA LEU A 106 -6.94 -1.24 20.15
C LEU A 106 -7.90 -2.16 20.92
N ASP A 107 -8.35 -3.25 20.32
CA ASP A 107 -9.22 -4.21 21.00
C ASP A 107 -8.49 -4.98 22.10
N VAL A 108 -7.19 -5.27 21.92
CA VAL A 108 -6.33 -5.83 22.98
C VAL A 108 -6.16 -4.83 24.13
N ILE A 109 -5.92 -3.54 23.83
CA ILE A 109 -5.82 -2.48 24.84
C ILE A 109 -7.13 -2.40 25.64
N LYS A 110 -8.28 -2.36 24.96
CA LYS A 110 -9.60 -2.37 25.59
C LYS A 110 -9.81 -3.55 26.54
N ALA A 111 -9.42 -4.75 26.12
CA ALA A 111 -9.59 -5.96 26.92
C ALA A 111 -8.70 -6.00 28.18
N GLN A 112 -7.57 -5.29 28.16
CA GLN A 112 -6.61 -5.26 29.27
C GLN A 112 -6.76 -4.01 30.15
N ALA A 113 -7.60 -3.06 29.73
CA ALA A 113 -7.75 -1.79 30.40
C ALA A 113 -8.35 -1.96 31.80
N PRO A 114 -7.77 -1.31 32.82
CA PRO A 114 -8.40 -1.26 34.13
C PRO A 114 -9.70 -0.43 34.03
N ASP A 115 -10.64 -0.72 34.92
CA ASP A 115 -11.92 0.01 35.02
C ASP A 115 -11.70 1.39 35.66
N ARG A 116 -11.19 2.33 34.85
CA ARG A 116 -10.85 3.71 35.21
C ARG A 116 -11.12 4.67 34.05
N ILE A 117 -11.52 5.90 34.37
CA ILE A 117 -11.85 6.93 33.37
C ILE A 117 -10.64 7.23 32.49
N GLU A 118 -9.46 7.38 33.08
CA GLU A 118 -8.22 7.69 32.36
C GLU A 118 -7.86 6.61 31.32
N SER A 119 -8.21 5.35 31.59
CA SER A 119 -7.99 4.26 30.63
C SER A 119 -8.98 4.28 29.48
N GLN A 120 -10.22 4.69 29.73
CA GLN A 120 -11.23 4.89 28.68
C GLN A 120 -10.88 6.10 27.81
N ASP A 121 -10.43 7.19 28.42
CA ASP A 121 -9.98 8.39 27.72
C ASP A 121 -8.80 8.07 26.80
N LEU A 122 -7.79 7.34 27.30
CA LEU A 122 -6.66 6.86 26.50
C LEU A 122 -7.11 6.02 25.30
N ILE A 123 -8.03 5.07 25.51
CA ILE A 123 -8.56 4.23 24.42
C ILE A 123 -9.30 5.08 23.38
N SER A 124 -10.07 6.07 23.83
CA SER A 124 -10.78 7.00 22.96
C SER A 124 -9.79 7.81 22.13
N SER A 125 -8.77 8.40 22.75
CA SER A 125 -7.69 9.13 22.09
C SER A 125 -6.94 8.25 21.08
N ALA A 126 -6.63 7.00 21.43
CA ALA A 126 -5.94 6.07 20.53
C ALA A 126 -6.81 5.69 19.32
N SER A 127 -8.11 5.51 19.53
CA SER A 127 -9.07 5.26 18.44
C SER A 127 -9.21 6.48 17.53
N GLN A 128 -9.32 7.67 18.10
CA GLN A 128 -9.41 8.93 17.37
C GLN A 128 -8.14 9.21 16.56
N ALA A 129 -6.95 9.02 17.14
CA ALA A 129 -5.68 9.22 16.45
C ALA A 129 -5.55 8.30 15.22
N LEU A 130 -5.97 7.03 15.35
CA LEU A 130 -5.97 6.09 14.22
C LEU A 130 -6.97 6.50 13.13
N GLU A 131 -8.16 6.96 13.52
CA GLU A 131 -9.17 7.45 12.58
C GLU A 131 -8.69 8.71 11.83
N GLU A 132 -8.08 9.66 12.54
CA GLU A 132 -7.51 10.88 11.98
C GLU A 132 -6.37 10.56 10.99
N PHE A 133 -5.44 9.68 11.38
CA PHE A 133 -4.37 9.21 10.50
C PHE A 133 -4.91 8.61 9.20
N LEU A 134 -5.85 7.67 9.30
CA LEU A 134 -6.43 7.01 8.14
C LEU A 134 -7.27 7.96 7.28
N THR A 135 -7.97 8.91 7.88
CA THR A 135 -8.75 9.91 7.14
C THR A 135 -7.82 10.83 6.34
N ASN A 136 -6.77 11.36 6.96
CA ASN A 136 -5.78 12.21 6.30
C ASN A 136 -5.03 11.45 5.19
N ALA A 137 -4.62 10.20 5.45
CA ALA A 137 -4.01 9.36 4.44
C ALA A 137 -4.95 9.11 3.25
N GLY A 138 -6.24 8.86 3.54
CA GLY A 138 -7.29 8.71 2.53
C GLY A 138 -7.41 9.93 1.61
N GLU A 139 -7.43 11.12 2.19
CA GLU A 139 -7.50 12.40 1.47
C GLU A 139 -6.27 12.63 0.58
N GLU A 140 -5.07 12.47 1.14
CA GLU A 140 -3.82 12.70 0.41
C GLU A 140 -3.61 11.69 -0.71
N TYR A 141 -3.93 10.40 -0.50
CA TYR A 141 -3.88 9.42 -1.58
C TYR A 141 -4.90 9.68 -2.68
N LEU A 142 -6.10 10.16 -2.34
CA LEU A 142 -7.09 10.54 -3.35
C LEU A 142 -6.58 11.71 -4.20
N LYS A 143 -6.02 12.73 -3.55
CA LYS A 143 -5.43 13.88 -4.22
C LYS A 143 -4.25 13.49 -5.11
N LYS A 144 -3.40 12.55 -4.67
CA LYS A 144 -2.33 11.98 -5.52
C LYS A 144 -2.94 11.29 -6.74
N ALA A 145 -3.93 10.42 -6.55
CA ALA A 145 -4.60 9.74 -7.65
C ALA A 145 -5.21 10.68 -8.69
N GLU A 146 -5.86 11.76 -8.24
CA GLU A 146 -6.49 12.76 -9.12
C GLU A 146 -5.46 13.52 -9.97
N ASN A 147 -4.23 13.69 -9.46
CA ASN A 147 -3.13 14.36 -10.15
C ASN A 147 -2.24 13.41 -10.97
N THR A 148 -2.41 12.09 -10.84
CA THR A 148 -1.64 11.09 -11.61
C THR A 148 -2.22 10.88 -13.01
N SER A 149 -1.39 10.95 -14.04
CA SER A 149 -1.77 10.63 -15.42
C SER A 149 -1.72 9.13 -15.72
N ALA A 150 -0.70 8.43 -15.21
CA ALA A 150 -0.53 6.99 -15.38
C ALA A 150 -1.67 6.20 -14.73
N THR A 151 -2.39 5.44 -15.54
CA THR A 151 -3.63 4.80 -15.07
C THR A 151 -3.37 3.75 -13.98
N ARG A 152 -2.27 2.98 -14.08
CA ARG A 152 -1.89 2.00 -13.04
C ARG A 152 -1.60 2.65 -11.69
N GLU A 153 -0.85 3.74 -11.69
CA GLU A 153 -0.50 4.46 -10.46
C GLU A 153 -1.73 5.15 -9.85
N LYS A 154 -2.61 5.71 -10.70
CA LYS A 154 -3.91 6.24 -10.28
C LYS A 154 -4.74 5.17 -9.57
N ILE A 155 -4.88 3.98 -10.17
CA ILE A 155 -5.57 2.84 -9.55
C ILE A 155 -4.93 2.50 -8.19
N ARG A 156 -3.59 2.44 -8.11
CA ARG A 156 -2.88 2.16 -6.86
C ARG A 156 -3.23 3.16 -5.75
N PHE A 157 -3.12 4.46 -6.04
CA PHE A 157 -3.42 5.50 -5.05
C PHE A 157 -4.91 5.54 -4.67
N MET A 158 -5.82 5.32 -5.62
CA MET A 158 -7.25 5.19 -5.31
C MET A 158 -7.53 4.00 -4.40
N ASN A 159 -6.86 2.86 -4.61
CA ASN A 159 -7.02 1.69 -3.75
C ASN A 159 -6.51 1.97 -2.32
N LEU A 160 -5.36 2.64 -2.17
CA LEU A 160 -4.86 3.06 -0.86
C LEU A 160 -5.82 4.03 -0.17
N SER A 161 -6.37 4.99 -0.91
CA SER A 161 -7.38 5.92 -0.41
C SER A 161 -8.66 5.19 0.06
N TYR A 162 -9.18 4.30 -0.78
CA TYR A 162 -10.34 3.45 -0.46
C TYR A 162 -10.15 2.69 0.84
N LEU A 163 -9.04 1.96 0.96
CA LEU A 163 -8.74 1.16 2.15
C LEU A 163 -8.56 2.03 3.40
N SER A 164 -7.94 3.20 3.26
CA SER A 164 -7.75 4.14 4.37
C SER A 164 -9.11 4.58 4.93
N TYR A 165 -10.02 5.05 4.08
CA TYR A 165 -11.37 5.44 4.50
C TYR A 165 -12.20 4.27 5.03
N LEU A 166 -12.10 3.10 4.40
CA LEU A 166 -12.80 1.89 4.84
C LEU A 166 -12.37 1.52 6.27
N ILE A 167 -11.06 1.51 6.54
CA ILE A 167 -10.54 1.21 7.88
C ILE A 167 -10.90 2.35 8.84
N ALA A 168 -10.90 3.62 8.42
CA ALA A 168 -11.36 4.73 9.26
C ALA A 168 -12.86 4.65 9.60
N GLY A 169 -13.65 3.79 8.95
CA GLY A 169 -15.11 3.73 9.12
C GLY A 169 -15.86 4.83 8.36
N LYS A 170 -15.20 5.52 7.42
CA LYS A 170 -15.77 6.54 6.54
C LYS A 170 -16.46 5.86 5.35
N ASN A 171 -17.56 5.16 5.63
CA ASN A 171 -18.24 4.28 4.69
C ASN A 171 -18.74 5.00 3.42
N LEU A 172 -19.15 6.26 3.55
CA LEU A 172 -19.67 7.04 2.41
C LEU A 172 -18.53 7.39 1.43
N GLU A 173 -17.40 7.85 1.96
CA GLU A 173 -16.19 8.19 1.22
C GLU A 173 -15.61 6.94 0.54
N SER A 174 -15.46 5.84 1.30
CA SER A 174 -14.94 4.59 0.76
C SER A 174 -15.82 4.05 -0.38
N SER A 175 -17.15 4.05 -0.22
CA SER A 175 -18.07 3.57 -1.26
C SER A 175 -18.00 4.42 -2.54
N LYS A 176 -17.85 5.75 -2.42
CA LYS A 176 -17.68 6.64 -3.60
C LYS A 176 -16.40 6.30 -4.36
N ILE A 177 -15.32 6.00 -3.65
CA ILE A 177 -14.03 5.65 -4.27
C ILE A 177 -14.11 4.26 -4.90
N GLU A 178 -14.71 3.28 -4.21
CA GLU A 178 -14.88 1.90 -4.72
C GLU A 178 -15.58 1.88 -6.08
N VAL A 179 -16.68 2.63 -6.23
CA VAL A 179 -17.41 2.72 -7.50
C VAL A 179 -16.53 3.30 -8.60
N LYS A 180 -15.83 4.41 -8.33
CA LYS A 180 -14.93 5.03 -9.31
C LYS A 180 -13.77 4.10 -9.68
N LEU A 181 -13.17 3.44 -8.69
CA LEU A 181 -12.06 2.50 -8.86
C LEU A 181 -12.48 1.34 -9.77
N SER A 182 -13.64 0.73 -9.50
CA SER A 182 -14.18 -0.38 -10.29
C SER A 182 -14.38 0.00 -11.77
N ILE A 183 -14.89 1.20 -12.06
CA ILE A 183 -15.06 1.69 -13.44
C ILE A 183 -13.69 1.81 -14.13
N ILE A 184 -12.73 2.49 -13.49
CA ILE A 184 -11.40 2.73 -14.05
C ILE A 184 -10.66 1.41 -14.28
N GLU A 185 -10.72 0.47 -13.33
CA GLU A 185 -10.09 -0.84 -13.46
C GLU A 185 -10.68 -1.67 -14.60
N GLN A 186 -12.01 -1.65 -14.77
CA GLN A 186 -12.69 -2.35 -15.85
C GLN A 186 -12.33 -1.78 -17.22
N GLU A 187 -12.34 -0.45 -17.36
CA GLU A 187 -11.94 0.25 -18.58
C GLU A 187 -10.47 -0.04 -18.91
N TYR A 188 -9.57 0.15 -17.95
CA TYR A 188 -8.14 -0.14 -18.11
C TYR A 188 -7.87 -1.59 -18.53
N LYS A 189 -8.53 -2.57 -17.88
CA LYS A 189 -8.38 -3.98 -18.22
C LYS A 189 -8.85 -4.28 -19.65
N LYS A 190 -9.99 -3.71 -20.06
CA LYS A 190 -10.52 -3.86 -21.42
C LYS A 190 -9.57 -3.25 -22.45
N ASP A 191 -9.08 -2.05 -22.18
CA ASP A 191 -8.20 -1.33 -23.09
C ASP A 191 -6.84 -2.01 -23.21
N MET A 192 -6.25 -2.47 -22.10
CA MET A 192 -5.03 -3.28 -22.13
C MET A 192 -5.20 -4.59 -22.90
N LYS A 193 -6.35 -5.26 -22.76
CA LYS A 193 -6.64 -6.47 -23.55
C LYS A 193 -6.67 -6.15 -25.06
N ASN A 194 -7.32 -5.06 -25.45
CA ASN A 194 -7.41 -4.64 -26.84
C ASN A 194 -6.04 -4.23 -27.40
N ALA A 195 -5.29 -3.41 -26.67
CA ALA A 195 -3.97 -2.95 -27.06
C ALA A 195 -2.98 -4.12 -27.21
N ASN A 196 -2.96 -5.04 -26.24
CA ASN A 196 -2.15 -6.25 -26.34
C ASN A 196 -2.55 -7.09 -27.56
N SER A 197 -3.86 -7.25 -27.83
CA SER A 197 -4.35 -8.00 -28.99
C SER A 197 -3.89 -7.37 -30.31
N PHE A 198 -3.96 -6.05 -30.44
CA PHE A 198 -3.45 -5.35 -31.61
C PHE A 198 -1.94 -5.49 -31.74
N PHE A 199 -1.19 -5.32 -30.65
CA PHE A 199 0.25 -5.47 -30.66
C PHE A 199 0.69 -6.87 -31.13
N PHE A 200 0.11 -7.93 -30.57
CA PHE A 200 0.44 -9.30 -30.99
C PHE A 200 0.02 -9.58 -32.43
N SER A 201 -1.15 -9.12 -32.85
CA SER A 201 -1.61 -9.30 -34.23
C SER A 201 -0.75 -8.54 -35.24
N GLY A 202 -0.24 -7.36 -34.87
CA GLY A 202 0.73 -6.61 -35.67
C GLY A 202 2.06 -7.34 -35.78
N LYS A 203 2.56 -7.86 -34.64
CA LYS A 203 3.80 -8.63 -34.58
C LYS A 203 3.75 -9.89 -35.45
N GLU A 204 2.67 -10.67 -35.37
CA GLU A 204 2.49 -11.87 -36.21
C GLU A 204 2.53 -11.54 -37.70
N LYS A 205 1.84 -10.47 -38.13
CA LYS A 205 1.84 -10.04 -39.53
C LYS A 205 3.21 -9.56 -39.99
N TYR A 206 3.91 -8.80 -39.15
CA TYR A 206 5.26 -8.32 -39.45
C TYR A 206 6.26 -9.49 -39.54
N ASP A 207 6.19 -10.44 -38.60
CA ASP A 207 7.02 -11.64 -38.62
C ASP A 207 6.73 -12.53 -39.84
N GLU A 208 5.47 -12.60 -40.31
CA GLU A 208 5.13 -13.25 -41.58
C GLU A 208 5.72 -12.47 -42.77
N ALA A 209 5.60 -11.14 -42.79
CA ALA A 209 6.17 -10.31 -43.85
C ALA A 209 7.68 -10.52 -44.00
N LEU A 210 8.43 -10.51 -42.89
CA LEU A 210 9.87 -10.73 -42.87
C LEU A 210 10.29 -12.07 -43.50
N LYS A 211 9.48 -13.12 -43.36
CA LYS A 211 9.73 -14.44 -43.99
C LYS A 211 9.51 -14.42 -45.50
N LEU A 212 8.66 -13.52 -46.00
CA LEU A 212 8.27 -13.44 -47.41
C LEU A 212 9.18 -12.52 -48.24
N ILE A 213 9.81 -11.52 -47.63
CA ILE A 213 10.69 -10.55 -48.31
C ILE A 213 11.83 -11.18 -49.12
N PRO A 214 12.53 -12.25 -48.64
CA PRO A 214 13.62 -12.87 -49.38
C PRO A 214 13.17 -13.67 -50.61
N LEU A 215 11.86 -13.88 -50.79
CA LEU A 215 11.32 -14.69 -51.87
C LEU A 215 11.14 -13.89 -53.17
N ASN A 216 10.56 -14.52 -54.19
CA ASN A 216 10.33 -13.91 -55.49
C ASN A 216 9.34 -12.72 -55.44
N ILE A 217 9.23 -11.98 -56.55
CA ILE A 217 8.47 -10.72 -56.61
C ILE A 217 6.98 -10.85 -56.25
N HIS A 218 6.37 -12.02 -56.45
CA HIS A 218 4.98 -12.28 -56.09
C HIS A 218 4.76 -12.20 -54.56
N TYR A 219 5.73 -12.69 -53.78
CA TYR A 219 5.69 -12.65 -52.32
C TYR A 219 6.03 -11.28 -51.73
N LYS A 220 6.74 -10.43 -52.48
CA LYS A 220 7.05 -9.06 -52.05
C LYS A 220 5.81 -8.18 -51.90
N ILE A 221 4.83 -8.33 -52.79
CA ILE A 221 3.54 -7.62 -52.68
C ILE A 221 2.80 -8.07 -51.42
N LYS A 222 2.76 -9.39 -51.15
CA LYS A 222 2.13 -9.92 -49.93
C LYS A 222 2.86 -9.42 -48.67
N ALA A 223 4.19 -9.42 -48.67
CA ALA A 223 4.99 -8.89 -47.56
C ALA A 223 4.71 -7.41 -47.29
N TYR A 224 4.61 -6.60 -48.35
CA TYR A 224 4.27 -5.17 -48.24
C TYR A 224 2.88 -4.96 -47.62
N VAL A 225 1.87 -5.69 -48.08
CA VAL A 225 0.51 -5.62 -47.53
C VAL A 225 0.47 -6.03 -46.05
N LEU A 226 1.19 -7.09 -45.68
CA LEU A 226 1.30 -7.53 -44.29
C LEU A 226 2.00 -6.49 -43.41
N THR A 227 3.06 -5.85 -43.92
CA THR A 227 3.79 -4.78 -43.21
C THR A 227 2.89 -3.57 -42.95
N LEU A 228 2.15 -3.11 -43.96
CA LEU A 228 1.15 -2.03 -43.78
C LEU A 228 0.06 -2.41 -42.78
N SER A 229 -0.40 -3.66 -42.80
CA SER A 229 -1.39 -4.13 -41.82
C SER A 229 -0.80 -4.21 -40.41
N ALA A 230 0.47 -4.59 -40.27
CA ALA A 230 1.16 -4.62 -38.99
C ALA A 230 1.31 -3.21 -38.40
N LEU A 231 1.73 -2.24 -39.21
CA LEU A 231 1.83 -0.82 -38.81
C LEU A 231 0.51 -0.30 -38.25
N ARG A 232 -0.62 -0.54 -38.95
CA ARG A 232 -1.95 -0.13 -38.47
C ARG A 232 -2.32 -0.74 -37.12
N ASP A 233 -1.96 -1.98 -36.87
CA ASP A 233 -2.25 -2.63 -35.60
C ASP A 233 -1.33 -2.10 -34.48
N PHE A 234 -0.05 -1.87 -34.77
CA PHE A 234 0.85 -1.22 -33.82
C PHE A 234 0.40 0.20 -33.46
N GLU A 235 -0.06 1.01 -34.42
CA GLU A 235 -0.58 2.36 -34.17
C GLU A 235 -1.82 2.35 -33.26
N LYS A 236 -2.73 1.38 -33.46
CA LYS A 236 -3.88 1.20 -32.57
C LYS A 236 -3.45 0.83 -31.15
N ALA A 237 -2.50 -0.10 -31.01
CA ALA A 237 -1.95 -0.46 -29.70
C ALA A 237 -1.27 0.74 -29.03
N LEU A 238 -0.43 1.47 -29.76
CA LEU A 238 0.30 2.64 -29.30
C LEU A 238 -0.63 3.74 -28.81
N THR A 239 -1.73 4.00 -29.52
CA THR A 239 -2.74 4.99 -29.12
C THR A 239 -3.30 4.66 -27.73
N ILE A 240 -3.65 3.40 -27.49
CA ILE A 240 -4.20 2.98 -26.20
C ILE A 240 -3.12 3.00 -25.10
N TYR A 241 -1.90 2.54 -25.39
CA TYR A 241 -0.80 2.61 -24.42
C TYR A 241 -0.46 4.04 -24.02
N ARG A 242 -0.44 4.99 -24.98
CA ARG A 242 -0.24 6.43 -24.70
C ARG A 242 -1.37 7.01 -23.87
N TYR A 243 -2.61 6.63 -24.14
CA TYR A 243 -3.76 7.07 -23.34
C TYR A 243 -3.62 6.69 -21.85
N HIS A 244 -3.03 5.53 -21.55
CA HIS A 244 -2.81 5.07 -20.19
C HIS A 244 -1.41 5.39 -19.61
N HIS A 245 -0.53 6.04 -20.38
CA HIS A 245 0.87 6.31 -20.05
C HIS A 245 1.70 5.06 -19.71
N GLU A 246 1.60 4.05 -20.58
CA GLU A 246 2.28 2.76 -20.45
C GLU A 246 3.69 2.79 -21.05
N GLU A 247 4.60 3.60 -20.48
CA GLU A 247 5.90 3.98 -21.08
C GLU A 247 6.75 2.81 -21.63
N GLU A 248 6.81 1.70 -20.90
CA GLU A 248 7.54 0.50 -21.36
C GLU A 248 6.89 -0.07 -22.63
N LYS A 249 5.56 -0.17 -22.65
CA LYS A 249 4.81 -0.70 -23.81
C LYS A 249 4.80 0.27 -24.98
N ILE A 250 4.76 1.58 -24.70
CA ILE A 250 4.90 2.64 -25.70
C ILE A 250 6.25 2.46 -26.41
N SER A 251 7.34 2.42 -25.64
CA SER A 251 8.71 2.25 -26.17
C SER A 251 8.85 0.97 -27.01
N GLN A 252 8.33 -0.16 -26.52
CA GLN A 252 8.35 -1.43 -27.26
C GLN A 252 7.56 -1.33 -28.58
N THR A 253 6.41 -0.67 -28.57
CA THR A 253 5.57 -0.54 -29.76
C THR A 253 6.19 0.41 -30.79
N GLU A 254 6.79 1.51 -30.34
CA GLU A 254 7.52 2.45 -31.20
C GLU A 254 8.73 1.80 -31.88
N GLU A 255 9.45 0.92 -31.16
CA GLU A 255 10.54 0.14 -31.75
C GLU A 255 10.03 -0.79 -32.87
N CYS A 256 8.90 -1.48 -32.64
CA CYS A 256 8.26 -2.32 -33.65
C CYS A 256 7.82 -1.52 -34.89
N ILE A 257 7.22 -0.33 -34.69
CA ILE A 257 6.83 0.57 -35.77
C ILE A 257 8.06 0.99 -36.58
N SER A 258 9.12 1.48 -35.93
CA SER A 258 10.33 1.94 -36.62
C SER A 258 10.99 0.83 -37.44
N LYS A 259 10.96 -0.42 -36.96
CA LYS A 259 11.44 -1.59 -37.72
C LYS A 259 10.57 -1.86 -38.94
N ALA A 260 9.25 -1.84 -38.78
CA ALA A 260 8.30 -2.09 -39.86
C ALA A 260 8.33 -1.00 -40.94
N GLU A 261 8.57 0.26 -40.59
CA GLU A 261 8.72 1.38 -41.56
C GLU A 261 9.99 1.28 -42.42
N LYS A 262 11.03 0.59 -41.93
CA LYS A 262 12.32 0.41 -42.62
C LYS A 262 12.36 -0.84 -43.51
N THR A 263 11.29 -1.63 -43.51
CA THR A 263 11.20 -2.95 -44.15
C THR A 263 10.50 -2.84 -45.50
#